data_AF-A0AAE1LSJ8-F1
#
_entry.id   AF-A0AAE1LSJ8-F1
#
_cell.length_a   1.000
_cell.length_b   1.000
_cell.length_c   1.000
_cell.angle_alpha   90.00
_cell.angle_beta   90.00
_cell.angle_gamma   90.00
#
_symmetry.space_group_name_H-M   'P 1'
#
loop_
_entity.id
_entity.type
_entity.pdbx_description
1 polymer ?
#
loop_
_entity_poly.entity_id
_entity_poly.type
_entity_poly.pdbx_seq_one_letter_code
_entity_poly.pdbx_strand_id
1 'polypeptide(L)'
;MECKVCLEELDQAARVPKTLPCGHTACLQCLQRCERRECPTCRTAYNVVPESLPNNFALLELMEQQDNFRIPRGWCSDCRAAAERRCLDEHAVLNARAAERMLKEQVPAGALQEAAALLQDVQCQGEEALHALTLLSAPSWDLSLRAGGRQLNGTLANTDNPLIKALWVVVARSATLTQRGADGPAGDGPPPAAARPPAAALDPPPAEAPPPREMTVRDLSRSAPGARQEEKAAALQEAQGVVRLVGVWCHSDPAWSLELLQRAAPTVERLEMNGPREPHLRAVHAMPRLRRLRVECDEGALDAAPPELGALPPGHSGLRWLRVWRLPRATLQALLQAHGGTLEELELEVGTPGKQEWPRSCSDLHSLLEQCGLRALRRLVLLRGLYRHIDKGCRGQRAAVRAALPGVQHVLCNVCYDVQPEEP
;
A
#
# COMPACT_ATOMS: atom_id res chain seq x y z
N MET A 1 6.03 19.72 0.98
CA MET A 1 6.46 20.75 1.97
C MET A 1 7.19 21.87 1.25
N GLU A 2 7.04 23.13 1.65
CA GLU A 2 7.59 24.30 0.95
C GLU A 2 8.64 25.08 1.77
N CYS A 3 9.56 25.74 1.09
CA CYS A 3 10.55 26.62 1.70
C CYS A 3 9.93 27.99 2.05
N LYS A 4 9.99 28.41 3.32
CA LYS A 4 9.43 29.71 3.78
C LYS A 4 10.10 30.97 3.19
N VAL A 5 11.18 30.82 2.41
CA VAL A 5 11.93 31.94 1.80
C VAL A 5 11.58 32.14 0.33
N CYS A 6 11.53 31.07 -0.47
CA CYS A 6 11.18 31.14 -1.90
C CYS A 6 9.79 30.60 -2.24
N LEU A 7 9.07 29.98 -1.29
CA LEU A 7 7.76 29.34 -1.45
C LEU A 7 7.73 28.16 -2.45
N GLU A 8 8.90 27.64 -2.80
CA GLU A 8 9.06 26.47 -3.68
C GLU A 8 9.04 25.17 -2.86
N GLU A 9 8.62 24.06 -3.49
CA GLU A 9 8.72 22.73 -2.86
C GLU A 9 10.16 22.41 -2.44
N LEU A 10 10.32 21.80 -1.27
CA LEU A 10 11.59 21.25 -0.81
C LEU A 10 11.87 19.91 -1.51
N ASP A 11 13.14 19.62 -1.76
CA ASP A 11 13.58 18.39 -2.41
C ASP A 11 14.85 17.82 -1.74
N GLN A 12 15.31 16.63 -2.16
CA GLN A 12 16.49 15.97 -1.60
C GLN A 12 17.83 16.37 -2.29
N ALA A 13 17.83 17.29 -3.25
CA ALA A 13 18.97 17.59 -4.11
C ALA A 13 19.36 19.08 -4.17
N ALA A 14 18.53 19.93 -4.77
CA ALA A 14 18.82 21.35 -4.98
C ALA A 14 18.22 22.24 -3.87
N ARG A 15 17.06 21.87 -3.33
CA ARG A 15 16.31 22.63 -2.33
C ARG A 15 16.23 21.91 -0.98
N VAL A 16 17.30 21.19 -0.64
CA VAL A 16 17.46 20.48 0.65
C VAL A 16 17.20 21.43 1.82
N PRO A 17 16.32 21.09 2.78
CA PRO A 17 16.11 21.90 3.97
C PRO A 17 17.35 21.86 4.87
N LYS A 18 18.01 23.01 5.04
CA LYS A 18 19.19 23.20 5.89
C LYS A 18 18.82 23.91 7.19
N THR A 19 19.26 23.38 8.32
CA THR A 19 19.08 23.98 9.64
C THR A 19 20.24 24.92 9.95
N LEU A 20 19.93 26.18 10.20
CA LEU A 20 20.89 27.21 10.59
C LEU A 20 21.22 27.13 12.10
N PRO A 21 22.35 27.70 12.57
CA PRO A 21 22.72 27.69 14.00
C PRO A 21 21.67 28.29 14.96
N CYS A 22 20.77 29.14 14.44
CA CYS A 22 19.64 29.72 15.16
C CYS A 22 18.37 28.82 15.19
N GLY A 23 18.46 27.56 14.74
CA GLY A 23 17.33 26.61 14.70
C GLY A 23 16.35 26.75 13.54
N HIS A 24 16.32 27.90 12.86
CA HIS A 24 15.53 28.10 11.64
C HIS A 24 15.98 27.21 10.48
N THR A 25 15.04 26.84 9.60
CA THR A 25 15.32 26.05 8.38
C THR A 25 15.00 26.85 7.13
N ALA A 26 15.90 26.80 6.13
CA ALA A 26 15.68 27.32 4.78
C ALA A 26 16.28 26.35 3.75
N CYS A 27 15.85 26.41 2.49
CA CYS A 27 16.41 25.52 1.46
C CYS A 27 17.84 25.94 1.07
N LEU A 28 18.69 24.97 0.72
CA LEU A 28 20.08 25.17 0.33
C LEU A 28 20.23 26.29 -0.72
N GLN A 29 19.44 26.25 -1.78
CA GLN A 29 19.46 27.25 -2.86
C GLN A 29 19.16 28.69 -2.39
N CYS A 30 18.32 28.88 -1.37
CA CYS A 30 18.09 30.21 -0.79
C CYS A 30 19.29 30.69 0.03
N LEU A 31 19.98 29.79 0.73
CA LEU A 31 21.17 30.12 1.52
C LEU A 31 22.40 30.37 0.64
N GLN A 32 22.51 29.67 -0.50
CA GLN A 32 23.52 29.96 -1.54
C GLN A 32 23.32 31.34 -2.19
N ARG A 33 22.07 31.79 -2.34
CA ARG A 33 21.72 33.13 -2.84
C ARG A 33 21.79 34.23 -1.76
N CYS A 34 22.12 33.89 -0.51
CA CYS A 34 22.20 34.85 0.60
C CYS A 34 23.62 35.40 0.75
N GLU A 35 23.93 36.50 0.05
CA GLU A 35 25.26 37.14 0.06
C GLU A 35 25.75 37.53 1.47
N ARG A 36 24.82 37.99 2.33
CA ARG A 36 25.13 38.48 3.69
C ARG A 36 25.40 37.37 4.71
N ARG A 37 25.15 36.09 4.38
CA ARG A 37 25.23 34.95 5.31
C ARG A 37 24.47 35.19 6.62
N GLU A 38 23.27 35.76 6.52
CA GLU A 38 22.36 36.00 7.64
C GLU A 38 21.14 35.09 7.52
N CYS A 39 20.60 34.61 8.64
CA CYS A 39 19.38 33.83 8.63
C CYS A 39 18.22 34.64 7.99
N PRO A 40 17.56 34.15 6.93
CA PRO A 40 16.45 34.86 6.31
C PRO A 40 15.26 35.14 7.23
N THR A 41 15.14 34.43 8.35
CA THR A 41 14.05 34.58 9.33
C THR A 41 14.39 35.51 10.48
N CYS A 42 15.57 35.37 11.09
CA CYS A 42 15.95 36.10 12.32
C CYS A 42 17.24 36.93 12.21
N ARG A 43 17.85 37.02 11.02
CA ARG A 43 19.08 37.78 10.72
C ARG A 43 20.33 37.40 11.52
N THR A 44 20.30 36.29 12.26
CA THR A 44 21.50 35.73 12.91
C THR A 44 22.53 35.34 11.85
N ALA A 45 23.73 35.93 11.94
CA ALA A 45 24.83 35.61 11.03
C ALA A 45 25.33 34.17 11.20
N TYR A 46 25.80 33.56 10.11
CA TYR A 46 26.43 32.24 10.10
C TYR A 46 27.71 32.26 9.24
N ASN A 47 28.81 31.71 9.76
CA ASN A 47 30.11 31.82 9.10
C ASN A 47 30.49 30.61 8.24
N VAL A 48 29.66 29.56 8.24
CA VAL A 48 29.86 28.32 7.45
C VAL A 48 29.31 28.44 6.02
N VAL A 49 29.77 27.57 5.13
CA VAL A 49 29.22 27.47 3.77
C VAL A 49 27.83 26.80 3.80
N PRO A 50 26.86 27.20 2.97
CA PRO A 50 25.49 26.66 3.00
C PRO A 50 25.41 25.13 2.87
N GLU A 51 26.33 24.53 2.13
CA GLU A 51 26.39 23.09 1.86
C GLU A 51 26.72 22.30 3.12
N SER A 52 27.58 22.85 4.00
CA SER A 52 28.04 22.20 5.23
C SER A 52 27.11 22.41 6.43
N LEU A 53 26.01 23.16 6.28
CA LEU A 53 24.95 23.19 7.28
C LEU A 53 24.26 21.81 7.39
N PRO A 54 23.83 21.40 8.59
CA PRO A 54 23.11 20.14 8.76
C PRO A 54 21.77 20.16 8.01
N ASN A 55 21.41 19.02 7.42
CA ASN A 55 20.07 18.84 6.86
C ASN A 55 19.04 18.75 7.99
N ASN A 56 17.84 19.23 7.77
CA ASN A 56 16.71 18.97 8.66
C ASN A 56 16.15 17.57 8.33
N PHE A 57 16.76 16.53 8.90
CA PHE A 57 16.39 15.14 8.64
C PHE A 57 14.92 14.83 8.97
N ALA A 58 14.36 15.42 10.04
CA ALA A 58 12.94 15.25 10.37
C ALA A 58 12.01 15.79 9.27
N LEU A 59 12.37 16.90 8.60
CA LEU A 59 11.60 17.38 7.43
C LEU A 59 11.79 16.48 6.21
N LEU A 60 12.99 15.91 5.99
CA LEU A 60 13.23 14.96 4.91
C LEU A 60 12.43 13.66 5.10
N GLU A 61 12.41 13.11 6.32
CA GLU A 61 11.60 11.93 6.68
C GLU A 61 10.10 12.20 6.50
N LEU A 62 9.60 13.37 6.91
CA LEU A 62 8.21 13.77 6.68
C LEU A 62 7.89 13.93 5.18
N MET A 63 8.84 14.37 4.37
CA MET A 63 8.70 14.44 2.90
C MET A 63 8.68 13.04 2.28
N GLU A 64 9.54 12.12 2.71
CA GLU A 64 9.53 10.72 2.28
C GLU A 64 8.25 9.99 2.71
N GLN A 65 7.74 10.27 3.91
CA GLN A 65 6.42 9.78 4.32
C GLN A 65 5.30 10.35 3.44
N GLN A 66 5.32 11.65 3.12
CA GLN A 66 4.37 12.25 2.18
C GLN A 66 4.47 11.65 0.76
N ASP A 67 5.67 11.31 0.28
CA ASP A 67 5.86 10.59 -0.98
C ASP A 67 5.36 9.13 -0.91
N ASN A 68 5.51 8.45 0.22
CA ASN A 68 4.87 7.15 0.47
C ASN A 68 3.33 7.25 0.60
N PHE A 69 2.79 8.42 0.93
CA PHE A 69 1.35 8.74 0.85
C PHE A 69 0.92 9.31 -0.52
N ARG A 70 1.83 9.51 -1.49
CA ARG A 70 1.44 9.75 -2.89
C ARG A 70 0.94 8.42 -3.46
N ILE A 71 -0.40 8.32 -3.52
CA ILE A 71 -1.19 7.20 -4.04
C ILE A 71 -0.48 6.53 -5.25
N PRO A 72 -0.36 5.19 -5.29
CA PRO A 72 0.30 4.49 -6.40
C PRO A 72 -0.30 4.93 -7.73
N ARG A 73 0.54 5.34 -8.69
CA ARG A 73 0.14 5.87 -10.00
C ARG A 73 -0.74 4.87 -10.76
N GLY A 74 -2.05 4.98 -10.55
CA GLY A 74 -3.05 4.22 -11.27
C GLY A 74 -3.41 4.88 -12.60
N TRP A 75 -4.02 4.13 -13.50
CA TRP A 75 -4.63 4.65 -14.71
C TRP A 75 -6.15 4.52 -14.60
N CYS A 76 -6.86 5.64 -14.72
CA CYS A 76 -8.31 5.67 -14.67
C CYS A 76 -8.89 5.34 -16.05
N SER A 77 -9.75 4.32 -16.15
CA SER A 77 -10.36 3.92 -17.43
C SER A 77 -11.30 4.98 -17.99
N ASP A 78 -12.01 5.65 -17.10
CA ASP A 78 -13.11 6.55 -17.45
C ASP A 78 -12.54 7.93 -17.88
N CYS A 79 -11.49 8.38 -17.19
CA CYS A 79 -10.70 9.55 -17.58
C CYS A 79 -9.62 9.26 -18.64
N ARG A 80 -9.33 7.98 -18.95
CA ARG A 80 -8.26 7.51 -19.85
C ARG A 80 -6.88 8.14 -19.60
N ALA A 81 -6.56 8.40 -18.34
CA ALA A 81 -5.37 9.15 -17.92
C ALA A 81 -4.80 8.60 -16.60
N ALA A 82 -3.65 9.11 -16.16
CA ALA A 82 -3.20 8.89 -14.79
C ALA A 82 -4.31 9.32 -13.80
N ALA A 83 -4.58 8.47 -12.81
CA ALA A 83 -5.64 8.69 -11.85
C ALA A 83 -5.26 9.82 -10.88
N GLU A 84 -6.02 10.91 -10.94
CA GLU A 84 -5.99 11.95 -9.93
C GLU A 84 -6.83 11.55 -8.71
N ARG A 85 -6.73 12.28 -7.58
CA ARG A 85 -7.45 11.96 -6.34
C ARG A 85 -8.95 11.71 -6.56
N ARG A 86 -9.62 12.63 -7.24
CA ARG A 86 -11.03 12.55 -7.64
C ARG A 86 -11.42 11.30 -8.45
N CYS A 87 -10.47 10.67 -9.14
CA CYS A 87 -10.74 9.46 -9.91
C CYS A 87 -10.80 8.21 -9.04
N LEU A 88 -10.25 8.22 -7.83
CA LEU A 88 -10.24 7.05 -6.94
C LEU A 88 -11.60 6.83 -6.28
N ASP A 89 -12.35 7.91 -6.07
CA ASP A 89 -13.63 7.90 -5.36
C ASP A 89 -14.81 7.57 -6.30
N GLU A 90 -14.77 8.02 -7.56
CA GLU A 90 -15.90 7.95 -8.50
C GLU A 90 -15.65 7.13 -9.77
N HIS A 91 -14.40 6.78 -10.08
CA HIS A 91 -14.03 6.13 -11.35
C HIS A 91 -13.25 4.82 -11.16
N ALA A 92 -13.27 3.94 -12.16
CA ALA A 92 -12.48 2.72 -12.15
C ALA A 92 -10.99 3.02 -12.39
N VAL A 93 -10.18 2.87 -11.33
CA VAL A 93 -8.72 3.06 -11.37
C VAL A 93 -8.00 1.72 -11.36
N LEU A 94 -7.23 1.49 -12.43
CA LEU A 94 -6.35 0.33 -12.58
C LEU A 94 -5.00 0.63 -11.94
N ASN A 95 -4.53 -0.28 -11.09
CA ASN A 95 -3.12 -0.27 -10.67
C ASN A 95 -2.18 -0.68 -11.82
N ALA A 96 -0.89 -0.41 -11.69
CA ALA A 96 0.11 -0.68 -12.73
C ALA A 96 0.05 -2.13 -13.29
N ARG A 97 -0.11 -3.15 -12.42
CA ARG A 97 -0.20 -4.56 -12.85
C ARG A 97 -1.48 -4.89 -13.62
N ALA A 98 -2.57 -4.15 -13.40
CA ALA A 98 -3.80 -4.27 -14.18
C ALA A 98 -3.68 -3.53 -15.52
N ALA A 99 -3.06 -2.34 -15.53
CA ALA A 99 -2.76 -1.59 -16.75
C ALA A 99 -1.80 -2.36 -17.68
N GLU A 100 -0.75 -2.98 -17.15
CA GLU A 100 0.16 -3.87 -17.91
C GLU A 100 -0.56 -5.04 -18.57
N ARG A 101 -1.57 -5.61 -17.89
CA ARG A 101 -2.36 -6.73 -18.42
C ARG A 101 -3.27 -6.26 -19.54
N MET A 102 -3.98 -5.15 -19.34
CA MET A 102 -4.81 -4.57 -20.40
C MET A 102 -3.98 -4.09 -21.60
N LEU A 103 -2.75 -3.61 -21.39
CA LEU A 103 -1.83 -3.32 -22.50
C LEU A 103 -1.48 -4.58 -23.30
N LYS A 104 -1.23 -5.71 -22.62
CA LYS A 104 -0.98 -7.02 -23.26
C LYS A 104 -2.22 -7.64 -23.91
N GLU A 105 -3.43 -7.22 -23.51
CA GLU A 105 -4.70 -7.64 -24.11
C GLU A 105 -5.08 -6.74 -25.31
N GLN A 106 -4.74 -5.44 -25.27
CA GLN A 106 -5.03 -4.48 -26.36
C GLN A 106 -3.97 -4.43 -27.45
N VAL A 107 -2.72 -4.82 -27.16
CA VAL A 107 -1.65 -4.98 -28.16
C VAL A 107 -1.54 -6.47 -28.49
N PRO A 108 -1.96 -6.92 -29.69
CA PRO A 108 -1.92 -8.33 -30.05
C PRO A 108 -0.50 -8.92 -29.94
N ALA A 109 -0.40 -10.15 -29.44
CA ALA A 109 0.85 -10.89 -29.43
C ALA A 109 1.29 -11.17 -30.88
N GLY A 110 2.32 -10.44 -31.34
CA GLY A 110 2.77 -10.44 -32.74
C GLY A 110 2.76 -9.06 -33.39
N ALA A 111 2.04 -8.07 -32.85
CA ALA A 111 1.92 -6.74 -33.45
C ALA A 111 3.27 -6.00 -33.63
N LEU A 112 4.25 -6.27 -32.76
CA LEU A 112 5.62 -5.77 -32.91
C LEU A 112 6.41 -6.47 -34.03
N GLN A 113 6.19 -7.78 -34.27
CA GLN A 113 6.74 -8.47 -35.43
C GLN A 113 6.07 -8.04 -36.74
N GLU A 114 4.75 -7.85 -36.74
CA GLU A 114 4.01 -7.34 -37.91
C GLU A 114 4.42 -5.90 -38.26
N ALA A 115 4.55 -5.02 -37.27
CA ALA A 115 5.09 -3.68 -37.46
C ALA A 115 6.54 -3.71 -37.96
N ALA A 116 7.38 -4.62 -37.45
CA ALA A 116 8.74 -4.79 -37.95
C ALA A 116 8.79 -5.27 -39.42
N ALA A 117 7.90 -6.18 -39.83
CA ALA A 117 7.79 -6.60 -41.22
C ALA A 117 7.32 -5.44 -42.13
N LEU A 118 6.30 -4.69 -41.72
CA LEU A 118 5.79 -3.50 -42.41
C LEU A 118 6.81 -2.34 -42.50
N LEU A 119 7.85 -2.36 -41.66
CA LEU A 119 8.98 -1.42 -41.64
C LEU A 119 10.24 -1.97 -42.32
N GLN A 120 10.30 -3.26 -42.65
CA GLN A 120 11.38 -3.82 -43.48
C GLN A 120 11.16 -3.50 -44.96
N ASP A 121 9.90 -3.53 -45.42
CA ASP A 121 9.49 -3.07 -46.75
C ASP A 121 9.29 -1.54 -46.79
N VAL A 122 10.38 -0.77 -46.67
CA VAL A 122 10.34 0.71 -46.80
C VAL A 122 10.17 1.14 -48.27
N GLN A 123 8.98 0.88 -48.82
CA GLN A 123 8.52 1.43 -50.10
C GLN A 123 7.62 2.66 -49.86
N CYS A 124 8.18 3.72 -49.29
CA CYS A 124 7.50 5.02 -49.25
C CYS A 124 7.44 5.61 -50.67
N GLN A 125 6.24 5.82 -51.21
CA GLN A 125 6.05 6.35 -52.56
C GLN A 125 5.49 7.78 -52.52
N GLY A 126 5.99 8.65 -53.40
CA GLY A 126 5.47 10.01 -53.57
C GLY A 126 5.58 10.88 -52.31
N GLU A 127 4.48 11.57 -51.97
CA GLU A 127 4.44 12.56 -50.88
C GLU A 127 4.71 11.96 -49.48
N GLU A 128 4.43 10.68 -49.26
CA GLU A 128 4.72 10.01 -47.97
C GLU A 128 6.22 10.07 -47.63
N ALA A 129 7.09 9.90 -48.64
CA ALA A 129 8.54 9.98 -48.48
C ALA A 129 9.02 11.41 -48.15
N LEU A 130 8.37 12.43 -48.72
CA LEU A 130 8.68 13.83 -48.44
C LEU A 130 8.27 14.25 -47.01
N HIS A 131 7.11 13.78 -46.55
CA HIS A 131 6.66 13.98 -45.16
C HIS A 131 7.58 13.25 -44.17
N ALA A 132 7.96 12.00 -44.46
CA ALA A 132 8.89 11.24 -43.62
C ALA A 132 10.27 11.92 -43.54
N LEU A 133 10.83 12.38 -44.68
CA LEU A 133 12.10 13.12 -44.69
C LEU A 133 12.00 14.45 -43.94
N THR A 134 10.89 15.18 -44.07
CA THR A 134 10.67 16.44 -43.33
C THR A 134 10.69 16.18 -41.83
N LEU A 135 9.94 15.18 -41.35
CA LEU A 135 9.91 14.80 -39.94
C LEU A 135 11.29 14.32 -39.43
N LEU A 136 12.03 13.57 -40.24
CA LEU A 136 13.37 13.07 -39.89
C LEU A 136 14.49 14.12 -40.00
N SER A 137 14.23 15.31 -40.54
CA SER A 137 15.26 16.35 -40.75
C SER A 137 15.32 17.41 -39.64
N ALA A 138 14.24 17.63 -38.89
CA ALA A 138 14.24 18.57 -37.76
C ALA A 138 14.73 17.89 -36.46
N PRO A 139 15.35 18.63 -35.52
CA PRO A 139 15.89 18.07 -34.28
C PRO A 139 14.81 17.67 -33.26
N SER A 140 13.62 18.24 -33.34
CA SER A 140 12.49 17.95 -32.45
C SER A 140 11.18 18.44 -33.05
N TRP A 141 10.08 17.76 -32.75
CA TRP A 141 8.73 18.17 -33.12
C TRP A 141 7.80 18.21 -31.92
N ASP A 142 6.94 19.23 -31.86
CA ASP A 142 5.86 19.30 -30.88
C ASP A 142 4.65 18.52 -31.35
N LEU A 143 4.31 17.46 -30.62
CA LEU A 143 3.16 16.61 -30.87
C LEU A 143 1.97 17.07 -30.03
N SER A 144 0.85 17.36 -30.69
CA SER A 144 -0.44 17.68 -30.06
C SER A 144 -1.44 16.55 -30.31
N LEU A 145 -1.54 15.61 -29.38
CA LEU A 145 -2.50 14.50 -29.45
C LEU A 145 -3.84 14.94 -28.85
N ARG A 146 -4.90 14.95 -29.67
CA ARG A 146 -6.26 15.32 -29.23
C ARG A 146 -7.20 14.11 -29.22
N ALA A 147 -7.84 13.87 -28.09
CA ALA A 147 -8.88 12.85 -27.94
C ALA A 147 -10.14 13.49 -27.34
N GLY A 148 -11.16 13.68 -28.17
CA GLY A 148 -12.36 14.44 -27.79
C GLY A 148 -12.03 15.86 -27.37
N GLY A 149 -12.41 16.23 -26.14
CA GLY A 149 -12.15 17.56 -25.56
C GLY A 149 -10.80 17.73 -24.85
N ARG A 150 -9.91 16.72 -24.86
CA ARG A 150 -8.59 16.78 -24.20
C ARG A 150 -7.46 16.85 -25.22
N GLN A 151 -6.47 17.68 -24.95
CA GLN A 151 -5.26 17.85 -25.76
C GLN A 151 -4.03 17.59 -24.89
N LEU A 152 -3.16 16.69 -25.36
CA LEU A 152 -1.86 16.39 -24.77
C LEU A 152 -0.78 16.96 -25.69
N ASN A 153 0.04 17.87 -25.17
CA ASN A 153 1.16 18.46 -25.88
C ASN A 153 2.47 17.87 -25.35
N GLY A 154 3.40 17.52 -26.24
CA GLY A 154 4.73 17.06 -25.83
C GLY A 154 5.74 17.13 -26.97
N THR A 155 6.95 17.58 -26.68
CA THR A 155 8.05 17.66 -27.64
C THR A 155 8.74 16.31 -27.76
N LEU A 156 8.80 15.73 -28.96
CA LEU A 156 9.56 14.52 -29.24
C LEU A 156 10.84 14.88 -30.00
N ALA A 157 11.98 14.69 -29.34
CA ALA A 157 13.30 14.89 -29.94
C ALA A 157 13.62 13.77 -30.94
N ASN A 158 14.08 14.15 -32.12
CA ASN A 158 14.54 13.25 -33.16
C ASN A 158 15.96 12.79 -32.81
N THR A 159 16.05 11.61 -32.19
CA THR A 159 17.32 11.01 -31.73
C THR A 159 17.66 9.80 -32.60
N ASP A 160 18.92 9.33 -32.52
CA ASP A 160 19.37 8.17 -33.29
C ASP A 160 18.73 6.82 -32.89
N ASN A 161 17.78 6.82 -31.96
CA ASN A 161 17.01 5.65 -31.58
C ASN A 161 16.16 5.15 -32.77
N PRO A 162 16.35 3.89 -33.24
CA PRO A 162 15.63 3.36 -34.41
C PRO A 162 14.10 3.30 -34.19
N LEU A 163 13.62 3.21 -32.96
CA LEU A 163 12.19 3.22 -32.65
C LEU A 163 11.54 4.60 -32.87
N ILE A 164 12.27 5.69 -32.61
CA ILE A 164 11.80 7.06 -32.85
C ILE A 164 11.81 7.35 -34.35
N LYS A 165 12.84 6.90 -35.08
CA LYS A 165 12.89 7.00 -36.54
C LYS A 165 11.75 6.20 -37.21
N ALA A 166 11.48 4.98 -36.73
CA ALA A 166 10.35 4.18 -37.18
C ALA A 166 8.99 4.86 -36.90
N LEU A 167 8.81 5.47 -35.72
CA LEU A 167 7.60 6.21 -35.38
C LEU A 167 7.33 7.35 -36.37
N TRP A 168 8.35 8.10 -36.78
CA TRP A 168 8.18 9.17 -37.77
C TRP A 168 7.75 8.66 -39.15
N VAL A 169 8.26 7.51 -39.59
CA VAL A 169 7.82 6.86 -40.84
C VAL A 169 6.37 6.38 -40.72
N VAL A 170 5.97 5.81 -39.58
CA VAL A 170 4.58 5.39 -39.33
C VAL A 170 3.63 6.60 -39.32
N VAL A 171 4.01 7.70 -38.67
CA VAL A 171 3.22 8.94 -38.65
C VAL A 171 3.07 9.54 -40.05
N ALA A 172 4.15 9.59 -40.85
CA ALA A 172 4.10 10.10 -42.22
C ALA A 172 3.18 9.28 -43.16
N ARG A 173 3.03 7.97 -42.92
CA ARG A 173 2.14 7.08 -43.69
C ARG A 173 0.70 7.04 -43.16
N SER A 174 0.51 7.24 -41.86
CA SER A 174 -0.79 6.97 -41.19
C SER A 174 -1.56 8.23 -40.79
N ALA A 175 -0.94 9.41 -40.84
CA ALA A 175 -1.58 10.68 -40.51
C ALA A 175 -1.64 11.61 -41.72
N THR A 176 -2.82 12.19 -41.97
CA THR A 176 -3.00 13.29 -42.93
C THR A 176 -2.47 14.60 -42.35
N LEU A 177 -1.15 14.78 -42.46
CA LEU A 177 -0.45 15.96 -41.99
C LEU A 177 -0.85 17.19 -42.80
N THR A 178 -1.42 18.20 -42.15
CA THR A 178 -1.77 19.49 -42.77
C THR A 178 -0.91 20.60 -42.16
N GLN A 179 -0.03 21.17 -42.99
CA GLN A 179 0.85 22.26 -42.57
C GLN A 179 0.05 23.57 -42.45
N ARG A 180 -0.07 24.11 -41.23
CA ARG A 180 -0.46 25.51 -41.02
C ARG A 180 0.79 26.35 -40.80
N GLY A 181 0.90 27.43 -41.57
CA GLY A 181 1.97 28.41 -41.42
C GLY A 181 1.93 29.06 -40.03
N ALA A 182 3.11 29.40 -39.52
CA ALA A 182 3.26 30.07 -38.24
C ALA A 182 3.09 31.59 -38.41
N ASP A 183 2.18 32.17 -37.64
CA ASP A 183 2.14 33.60 -37.31
C ASP A 183 1.78 33.75 -35.82
N GLY A 184 2.61 34.47 -35.07
CA GLY A 184 2.27 35.04 -33.76
C GLY A 184 1.90 36.53 -33.88
N PRO A 185 2.04 37.38 -32.83
CA PRO A 185 2.53 37.09 -31.47
C PRO A 185 1.82 37.87 -30.30
N ALA A 186 2.31 37.62 -29.07
CA ALA A 186 2.53 38.57 -27.93
C ALA A 186 1.40 39.31 -27.15
N GLY A 187 1.74 39.65 -25.88
CA GLY A 187 1.05 40.57 -24.94
C GLY A 187 0.24 39.88 -23.82
N ASP A 188 0.18 40.32 -22.55
CA ASP A 188 0.92 41.36 -21.79
C ASP A 188 0.73 41.15 -20.26
N GLY A 189 1.26 42.05 -19.40
CA GLY A 189 1.39 41.89 -17.92
C GLY A 189 0.17 42.18 -16.97
N PRO A 190 0.40 42.25 -15.63
CA PRO A 190 -0.58 42.19 -14.49
C PRO A 190 -1.09 43.59 -14.01
N PRO A 191 -1.69 43.89 -12.80
CA PRO A 191 -2.02 43.14 -11.53
C PRO A 191 -3.50 43.42 -11.03
N PRO A 192 -3.94 43.62 -9.74
CA PRO A 192 -3.42 43.32 -8.37
C PRO A 192 -4.43 42.76 -7.27
N ALA A 193 -3.85 42.25 -6.16
CA ALA A 193 -4.22 42.26 -4.71
C ALA A 193 -5.66 42.32 -4.11
N ALA A 194 -5.92 41.50 -3.06
CA ALA A 194 -6.65 41.88 -1.82
C ALA A 194 -6.52 40.90 -0.60
N ALA A 195 -6.13 41.46 0.56
CA ALA A 195 -6.41 41.17 1.99
C ALA A 195 -6.74 39.74 2.61
N ARG A 196 -6.12 39.47 3.77
CA ARG A 196 -6.60 38.59 4.89
C ARG A 196 -7.51 39.39 5.86
N PRO A 197 -8.22 38.76 6.84
CA PRO A 197 -7.68 38.72 8.23
C PRO A 197 -8.02 37.36 8.96
N PRO A 198 -8.12 37.16 10.31
CA PRO A 198 -7.30 36.11 10.95
C PRO A 198 -7.94 35.19 12.04
N ALA A 199 -7.14 34.22 12.49
CA ALA A 199 -7.02 33.64 13.85
C ALA A 199 -8.19 32.88 14.53
N ALA A 200 -7.88 31.65 14.97
CA ALA A 200 -8.13 31.16 16.34
C ALA A 200 -7.16 30.01 16.66
N ALA A 201 -6.68 29.91 17.90
CA ALA A 201 -5.88 28.80 18.41
C ALA A 201 -6.75 27.86 19.24
N LEU A 202 -6.39 26.56 19.30
CA LEU A 202 -6.94 25.59 20.25
C LEU A 202 -5.83 24.65 20.75
N ASP A 203 -6.05 24.16 21.98
CA ASP A 203 -5.04 23.64 22.92
C ASP A 203 -4.44 22.25 22.60
N PRO A 204 -3.30 21.90 23.22
CA PRO A 204 -2.72 20.55 23.11
C PRO A 204 -3.59 19.48 23.81
N PRO A 205 -3.67 18.26 23.27
CA PRO A 205 -4.34 17.14 23.92
C PRO A 205 -3.58 16.66 25.19
N PRO A 206 -4.28 16.03 26.15
CA PRO A 206 -3.70 15.64 27.43
C PRO A 206 -2.73 14.46 27.34
N ALA A 207 -1.87 14.34 28.36
CA ALA A 207 -0.80 13.36 28.42
C ALA A 207 -1.26 11.92 28.16
N GLU A 208 -0.64 11.28 27.17
CA GLU A 208 -0.80 9.85 26.92
C GLU A 208 -0.25 9.02 28.09
N ALA A 209 -0.94 7.93 28.41
CA ALA A 209 -0.41 6.91 29.31
C ALA A 209 0.90 6.33 28.73
N PRO A 210 1.86 5.88 29.58
CA PRO A 210 3.12 5.33 29.10
C PRO A 210 2.85 4.22 28.05
N PRO A 211 3.57 4.23 26.92
CA PRO A 211 3.25 3.36 25.79
C PRO A 211 3.30 1.88 26.22
N PRO A 212 2.37 1.04 25.74
CA PRO A 212 2.42 -0.38 26.03
C PRO A 212 3.77 -0.94 25.58
N ARG A 213 4.37 -1.81 26.41
CA ARG A 213 5.59 -2.53 26.01
C ARG A 213 5.28 -3.43 24.82
N GLU A 214 5.59 -2.91 23.64
CA GLU A 214 5.48 -3.54 22.35
C GLU A 214 6.84 -4.11 21.94
N MET A 215 6.83 -5.32 21.39
CA MET A 215 8.02 -6.01 20.93
C MET A 215 7.77 -6.51 19.50
N THR A 216 8.58 -6.05 18.56
CA THR A 216 8.58 -6.54 17.18
C THR A 216 9.75 -7.48 16.98
N VAL A 217 9.47 -8.74 16.64
CA VAL A 217 10.50 -9.79 16.46
C VAL A 217 10.64 -10.25 15.01
N ARG A 218 10.08 -9.51 14.04
CA ARG A 218 10.05 -9.90 12.61
C ARG A 218 11.41 -10.32 12.07
N ASP A 219 12.46 -9.53 12.27
CA ASP A 219 13.78 -9.81 11.69
C ASP A 219 14.57 -10.89 12.45
N LEU A 220 14.35 -11.02 13.76
CA LEU A 220 14.91 -12.10 14.57
C LEU A 220 14.23 -13.43 14.25
N SER A 221 12.91 -13.43 14.14
CA SER A 221 12.11 -14.62 13.93
C SER A 221 12.25 -15.18 12.52
N ARG A 222 12.59 -14.37 11.51
CA ARG A 222 12.91 -14.84 10.15
C ARG A 222 14.31 -15.45 10.02
N SER A 223 15.16 -15.31 11.04
CA SER A 223 16.53 -15.86 11.01
C SER A 223 16.56 -17.35 11.36
N ALA A 224 17.41 -18.10 10.67
CA ALA A 224 17.49 -19.55 10.75
C ALA A 224 17.81 -20.08 12.17
N PRO A 225 17.52 -21.36 12.46
CA PRO A 225 17.92 -21.98 13.72
C PRO A 225 19.45 -21.86 13.92
N GLY A 226 19.86 -21.25 15.03
CA GLY A 226 21.27 -20.96 15.32
C GLY A 226 21.83 -19.64 14.79
N ALA A 227 21.09 -18.86 13.99
CA ALA A 227 21.46 -17.49 13.66
C ALA A 227 21.07 -16.52 14.81
N ARG A 228 21.89 -15.48 15.02
CA ARG A 228 21.65 -14.37 15.98
C ARG A 228 21.32 -14.86 17.41
N GLN A 229 22.01 -15.89 17.91
CA GLN A 229 21.70 -16.55 19.18
C GLN A 229 21.67 -15.60 20.40
N GLU A 230 22.59 -14.65 20.49
CA GLU A 230 22.64 -13.67 21.59
C GLU A 230 21.41 -12.74 21.56
N GLU A 231 21.03 -12.23 20.40
CA GLU A 231 19.84 -11.39 20.22
C GLU A 231 18.56 -12.18 20.45
N LYS A 232 18.51 -13.45 19.99
CA LYS A 232 17.43 -14.40 20.27
C LYS A 232 17.30 -14.67 21.77
N ALA A 233 18.40 -14.76 22.51
CA ALA A 233 18.41 -14.94 23.96
C ALA A 233 17.99 -13.67 24.71
N ALA A 234 18.43 -12.49 24.28
CA ALA A 234 18.00 -11.20 24.82
C ALA A 234 16.49 -11.01 24.63
N ALA A 235 15.99 -11.24 23.42
CA ALA A 235 14.56 -11.19 23.09
C ALA A 235 13.73 -12.16 23.97
N LEU A 236 14.25 -13.35 24.27
CA LEU A 236 13.60 -14.30 25.17
C LEU A 236 13.51 -13.80 26.62
N GLN A 237 14.45 -12.97 27.10
CA GLN A 237 14.35 -12.34 28.42
C GLN A 237 13.37 -11.16 28.39
N GLU A 238 13.44 -10.32 27.37
CA GLU A 238 12.58 -9.13 27.21
C GLU A 238 11.10 -9.46 26.99
N ALA A 239 10.78 -10.67 26.48
CA ALA A 239 9.43 -11.16 26.28
C ALA A 239 8.56 -11.16 27.56
N GLN A 240 9.18 -11.19 28.75
CA GLN A 240 8.48 -11.14 30.03
C GLN A 240 7.99 -9.70 30.32
N GLY A 241 6.67 -9.47 30.27
CA GLY A 241 6.09 -8.14 30.43
C GLY A 241 5.77 -7.41 29.12
N VAL A 242 5.92 -8.08 27.97
CA VAL A 242 5.38 -7.59 26.69
C VAL A 242 3.86 -7.71 26.68
N VAL A 243 3.19 -6.67 26.21
CA VAL A 243 1.73 -6.59 26.08
C VAL A 243 1.30 -6.82 24.62
N ARG A 244 2.12 -6.38 23.65
CA ARG A 244 1.89 -6.51 22.21
C ARG A 244 3.12 -7.14 21.55
N LEU A 245 2.97 -8.36 21.02
CA LEU A 245 4.05 -9.09 20.35
C LEU A 245 3.74 -9.19 18.85
N VAL A 246 4.57 -8.56 18.02
CA VAL A 246 4.28 -8.36 16.58
C VAL A 246 5.22 -9.16 15.70
N GLY A 247 4.61 -9.93 14.79
CA GLY A 247 5.27 -10.57 13.66
C GLY A 247 6.19 -11.73 14.05
N VAL A 248 5.68 -12.68 14.83
CA VAL A 248 6.37 -13.94 15.12
C VAL A 248 6.29 -14.86 13.88
N TRP A 249 7.42 -15.23 13.29
CA TRP A 249 7.53 -16.14 12.15
C TRP A 249 7.84 -17.55 12.66
N CYS A 250 6.79 -18.33 12.96
CA CYS A 250 6.90 -19.63 13.62
C CYS A 250 7.47 -20.74 12.72
N HIS A 251 7.43 -20.58 11.39
CA HIS A 251 7.97 -21.59 10.47
C HIS A 251 9.50 -21.57 10.37
N SER A 252 10.15 -20.43 10.62
CA SER A 252 11.59 -20.23 10.42
C SER A 252 12.43 -20.78 11.57
N ASP A 253 11.96 -20.62 12.81
CA ASP A 253 12.55 -21.23 14.01
C ASP A 253 11.44 -21.68 14.97
N PRO A 254 10.89 -22.91 14.79
CA PRO A 254 9.77 -23.41 15.58
C PRO A 254 10.09 -23.63 17.06
N ALA A 255 11.37 -23.87 17.41
CA ALA A 255 11.77 -24.09 18.79
C ALA A 255 11.86 -22.77 19.55
N TRP A 256 12.58 -21.80 18.98
CA TRP A 256 12.75 -20.48 19.58
C TRP A 256 11.42 -19.71 19.66
N SER A 257 10.59 -19.75 18.61
CA SER A 257 9.30 -19.05 18.62
C SER A 257 8.29 -19.67 19.59
N LEU A 258 8.33 -20.99 19.82
CA LEU A 258 7.54 -21.63 20.88
C LEU A 258 8.00 -21.18 22.28
N GLU A 259 9.30 -21.13 22.54
CA GLU A 259 9.87 -20.67 23.83
C GLU A 259 9.52 -19.19 24.08
N LEU A 260 9.56 -18.35 23.03
CA LEU A 260 9.17 -16.94 23.09
C LEU A 260 7.69 -16.79 23.46
N LEU A 261 6.80 -17.53 22.80
CA LEU A 261 5.37 -17.54 23.13
C LEU A 261 5.12 -18.02 24.56
N GLN A 262 5.83 -19.04 25.03
CA GLN A 262 5.69 -19.54 26.40
C GLN A 262 6.13 -18.51 27.46
N ARG A 263 7.22 -17.76 27.22
CA ARG A 263 7.66 -16.68 28.14
C ARG A 263 6.76 -15.44 28.09
N ALA A 264 6.17 -15.14 26.94
CA ALA A 264 5.28 -13.99 26.75
C ALA A 264 3.81 -14.27 27.17
N ALA A 265 3.42 -15.55 27.24
CA ALA A 265 2.06 -16.01 27.56
C ALA A 265 1.35 -15.32 28.75
N PRO A 266 1.98 -15.05 29.91
CA PRO A 266 1.27 -14.46 31.05
C PRO A 266 0.91 -12.97 30.88
N THR A 267 1.58 -12.25 29.97
CA THR A 267 1.45 -10.78 29.85
C THR A 267 0.90 -10.29 28.52
N VAL A 268 1.03 -11.07 27.44
CA VAL A 268 0.58 -10.68 26.10
C VAL A 268 -0.94 -10.59 26.01
N GLU A 269 -1.43 -9.45 25.54
CA GLU A 269 -2.84 -9.20 25.21
C GLU A 269 -3.11 -9.17 23.70
N ARG A 270 -2.08 -8.86 22.91
CA ARG A 270 -2.15 -8.72 21.44
C ARG A 270 -1.00 -9.47 20.77
N LEU A 271 -1.31 -10.32 19.79
CA LEU A 271 -0.33 -11.21 19.16
C LEU A 271 -0.53 -11.30 17.65
N GLU A 272 0.55 -11.14 16.88
CA GLU A 272 0.61 -11.43 15.44
C GLU A 272 1.62 -12.55 15.16
N MET A 273 1.17 -13.64 14.52
CA MET A 273 2.01 -14.78 14.14
C MET A 273 1.79 -15.24 12.70
N ASN A 274 2.86 -15.75 12.09
CA ASN A 274 2.93 -16.26 10.72
C ASN A 274 3.44 -17.70 10.73
N GLY A 275 2.77 -18.59 10.01
CA GLY A 275 3.10 -20.02 9.90
C GLY A 275 3.10 -20.83 11.21
N PRO A 276 2.12 -20.67 12.14
CA PRO A 276 2.11 -21.45 13.37
C PRO A 276 1.84 -22.93 13.13
N ARG A 277 2.62 -23.77 13.81
CA ARG A 277 2.36 -25.22 13.98
C ARG A 277 1.51 -25.48 15.24
N GLU A 278 0.90 -26.65 15.35
CA GLU A 278 0.07 -27.07 16.49
C GLU A 278 0.62 -26.68 17.89
N PRO A 279 1.91 -26.88 18.25
CA PRO A 279 2.42 -26.48 19.57
C PRO A 279 2.27 -24.99 19.88
N HIS A 280 2.40 -24.14 18.86
CA HIS A 280 2.21 -22.69 19.00
C HIS A 280 0.74 -22.37 19.25
N LEU A 281 -0.19 -22.98 18.51
CA LEU A 281 -1.63 -22.79 18.72
C LEU A 281 -2.06 -23.24 20.12
N ARG A 282 -1.50 -24.35 20.63
CA ARG A 282 -1.72 -24.81 22.01
C ARG A 282 -1.17 -23.82 23.05
N ALA A 283 0.04 -23.29 22.84
CA ALA A 283 0.62 -22.26 23.72
C ALA A 283 -0.20 -20.96 23.74
N VAL A 284 -0.71 -20.54 22.57
CA VAL A 284 -1.54 -19.35 22.36
C VAL A 284 -2.91 -19.48 23.01
N HIS A 285 -3.55 -20.65 22.88
CA HIS A 285 -4.80 -20.96 23.56
C HIS A 285 -4.65 -20.97 25.10
N ALA A 286 -3.48 -21.34 25.61
CA ALA A 286 -3.16 -21.32 27.04
C ALA A 286 -2.83 -19.92 27.60
N MET A 287 -2.84 -18.84 26.78
CA MET A 287 -2.52 -17.48 27.25
C MET A 287 -3.70 -16.83 28.01
N PRO A 288 -3.58 -16.53 29.31
CA PRO A 288 -4.71 -16.06 30.13
C PRO A 288 -5.18 -14.63 29.80
N ARG A 289 -4.33 -13.79 29.21
CA ARG A 289 -4.62 -12.37 28.92
C ARG A 289 -4.83 -12.05 27.45
N LEU A 290 -4.67 -13.03 26.55
CA LEU A 290 -4.75 -12.80 25.11
C LEU A 290 -6.17 -12.42 24.68
N ARG A 291 -6.32 -11.21 24.12
CA ARG A 291 -7.61 -10.63 23.67
C ARG A 291 -7.66 -10.46 22.16
N ARG A 292 -6.53 -10.18 21.51
CA ARG A 292 -6.44 -9.97 20.06
C ARG A 292 -5.40 -10.90 19.46
N LEU A 293 -5.80 -11.64 18.43
CA LEU A 293 -4.93 -12.59 17.74
C LEU A 293 -5.04 -12.42 16.22
N ARG A 294 -3.91 -12.19 15.57
CA ARG A 294 -3.76 -12.28 14.12
C ARG A 294 -2.94 -13.53 13.79
N VAL A 295 -3.51 -14.44 13.01
CA VAL A 295 -2.84 -15.64 12.49
C VAL A 295 -2.82 -15.62 10.97
N GLU A 296 -1.63 -15.78 10.42
CA GLU A 296 -1.40 -16.04 9.00
C GLU A 296 -0.75 -17.42 8.83
N CYS A 297 -1.22 -18.23 7.89
CA CYS A 297 -0.68 -19.57 7.62
C CYS A 297 -0.18 -19.71 6.18
N ASP A 298 0.90 -20.48 6.02
CA ASP A 298 1.40 -20.92 4.72
C ASP A 298 0.67 -22.19 4.27
N GLU A 299 0.43 -22.32 2.96
CA GLU A 299 -0.13 -23.54 2.35
C GLU A 299 0.80 -24.73 2.66
N GLY A 300 0.29 -25.76 3.35
CA GLY A 300 1.01 -26.98 3.74
C GLY A 300 1.67 -26.99 5.12
N ALA A 301 1.52 -25.93 5.95
CA ALA A 301 2.17 -25.87 7.26
C ALA A 301 1.45 -26.64 8.40
N LEU A 302 0.22 -27.13 8.15
CA LEU A 302 -0.70 -27.71 9.14
C LEU A 302 -1.44 -28.93 8.58
N ASP A 303 -0.70 -29.84 7.93
CA ASP A 303 -1.25 -31.02 7.29
C ASP A 303 -1.18 -32.25 8.23
N ALA A 304 -2.32 -32.64 8.82
CA ALA A 304 -2.72 -34.04 9.10
C ALA A 304 -3.99 -34.14 9.97
N ALA A 305 -4.11 -33.32 11.02
CA ALA A 305 -5.19 -33.43 12.01
C ALA A 305 -5.62 -32.04 12.53
N PRO A 306 -6.91 -31.84 12.89
CA PRO A 306 -7.32 -30.67 13.64
C PRO A 306 -6.58 -30.65 14.99
N PRO A 307 -6.00 -29.51 15.41
CA PRO A 307 -5.44 -29.41 16.74
C PRO A 307 -6.57 -29.53 17.78
N GLU A 308 -6.42 -30.46 18.72
CA GLU A 308 -7.31 -30.59 19.87
C GLU A 308 -7.10 -29.42 20.84
N LEU A 309 -7.71 -28.30 20.49
CA LEU A 309 -7.90 -27.15 21.38
C LEU A 309 -9.12 -27.45 22.24
N GLY A 310 -8.87 -27.80 23.51
CA GLY A 310 -9.91 -28.08 24.48
C GLY A 310 -10.74 -26.84 24.85
N ALA A 311 -11.63 -27.00 25.83
CA ALA A 311 -12.31 -25.85 26.41
C ALA A 311 -11.28 -24.90 27.08
N LEU A 312 -11.49 -23.59 26.93
CA LEU A 312 -10.69 -22.56 27.58
C LEU A 312 -10.53 -22.86 29.09
N PRO A 313 -9.31 -22.81 29.65
CA PRO A 313 -9.13 -23.02 31.07
C PRO A 313 -9.85 -21.92 31.88
N PRO A 314 -10.38 -22.25 33.07
CA PRO A 314 -11.10 -21.27 33.88
C PRO A 314 -10.18 -20.11 34.30
N GLY A 315 -10.64 -18.89 34.08
CA GLY A 315 -9.90 -17.65 34.36
C GLY A 315 -9.23 -16.99 33.15
N HIS A 316 -9.27 -17.62 31.97
CA HIS A 316 -8.76 -17.01 30.73
C HIS A 316 -9.72 -15.93 30.20
N SER A 317 -9.15 -14.80 29.76
CA SER A 317 -9.91 -13.65 29.24
C SER A 317 -10.66 -13.96 27.94
N GLY A 318 -10.15 -14.93 27.19
CA GLY A 318 -10.63 -15.32 25.86
C GLY A 318 -10.34 -14.28 24.78
N LEU A 319 -10.21 -14.76 23.54
CA LEU A 319 -10.10 -13.90 22.37
C LEU A 319 -11.40 -13.10 22.21
N ARG A 320 -11.26 -11.80 21.97
CA ARG A 320 -12.33 -10.87 21.59
C ARG A 320 -12.24 -10.49 20.11
N TRP A 321 -11.03 -10.40 19.57
CA TRP A 321 -10.80 -10.14 18.15
C TRP A 321 -9.87 -11.20 17.58
N LEU A 322 -10.25 -11.77 16.44
CA LEU A 322 -9.49 -12.79 15.74
C LEU A 322 -9.44 -12.46 14.25
N ARG A 323 -8.23 -12.33 13.69
CA ARG A 323 -8.01 -12.20 12.24
C ARG A 323 -7.27 -13.41 11.72
N VAL A 324 -7.82 -14.01 10.66
CA VAL A 324 -7.35 -15.29 10.13
C VAL A 324 -7.08 -15.21 8.63
N TRP A 325 -5.87 -15.57 8.24
CA TRP A 325 -5.45 -15.64 6.85
C TRP A 325 -4.90 -17.06 6.52
N ARG A 326 -5.49 -17.71 5.50
CA ARG A 326 -5.07 -19.03 4.96
C ARG A 326 -5.02 -20.21 5.96
N LEU A 327 -5.61 -20.08 7.15
CA LEU A 327 -5.71 -21.16 8.13
C LEU A 327 -6.55 -22.33 7.58
N PRO A 328 -6.16 -23.61 7.82
CA PRO A 328 -6.98 -24.76 7.45
C PRO A 328 -8.35 -24.74 8.13
N ARG A 329 -9.37 -25.21 7.41
CA ARG A 329 -10.76 -25.17 7.87
C ARG A 329 -10.98 -25.85 9.23
N ALA A 330 -10.38 -27.02 9.43
CA ALA A 330 -10.55 -27.79 10.67
C ALA A 330 -9.91 -27.08 11.88
N THR A 331 -8.74 -26.46 11.67
CA THR A 331 -8.06 -25.62 12.67
C THR A 331 -8.84 -24.36 13.00
N LEU A 332 -9.44 -23.70 12.00
CA LEU A 332 -10.35 -22.57 12.22
C LEU A 332 -11.55 -23.00 13.07
N GLN A 333 -12.19 -24.13 12.74
CA GLN A 333 -13.34 -24.63 13.49
C GLN A 333 -13.01 -24.91 14.96
N ALA A 334 -11.90 -25.60 15.25
CA ALA A 334 -11.46 -25.87 16.62
C ALA A 334 -11.22 -24.58 17.42
N LEU A 335 -10.55 -23.59 16.82
CA LEU A 335 -10.25 -22.32 17.47
C LEU A 335 -11.53 -21.47 17.69
N LEU A 336 -12.45 -21.45 16.73
CA LEU A 336 -13.75 -20.78 16.88
C LEU A 336 -14.64 -21.45 17.94
N GLN A 337 -14.66 -22.78 18.02
CA GLN A 337 -15.38 -23.51 19.06
C GLN A 337 -14.80 -23.23 20.46
N ALA A 338 -13.47 -23.21 20.58
CA ALA A 338 -12.79 -22.92 21.84
C ALA A 338 -13.05 -21.49 22.37
N HIS A 339 -13.20 -20.50 21.47
CA HIS A 339 -13.35 -19.08 21.82
C HIS A 339 -14.77 -18.51 21.57
N GLY A 340 -15.74 -19.33 21.17
CA GLY A 340 -17.07 -18.86 20.74
C GLY A 340 -17.92 -18.14 21.79
N GLY A 341 -17.57 -18.31 23.08
CA GLY A 341 -18.18 -17.58 24.20
C GLY A 341 -17.63 -16.17 24.44
N THR A 342 -16.46 -15.82 23.89
CA THR A 342 -15.78 -14.54 24.15
C THR A 342 -15.51 -13.70 22.89
N LEU A 343 -15.54 -14.32 21.71
CA LEU A 343 -15.17 -13.66 20.46
C LEU A 343 -16.24 -12.63 20.04
N GLU A 344 -15.87 -11.35 20.05
CA GLU A 344 -16.72 -10.20 19.71
C GLU A 344 -16.60 -9.83 18.22
N GLU A 345 -15.39 -9.95 17.65
CA GLU A 345 -15.08 -9.66 16.25
C GLU A 345 -14.21 -10.74 15.59
N LEU A 346 -14.54 -11.04 14.34
CA LEU A 346 -13.88 -12.05 13.52
C LEU A 346 -13.60 -11.50 12.12
N GLU A 347 -12.34 -11.47 11.70
CA GLU A 347 -11.93 -11.18 10.33
C GLU A 347 -11.47 -12.47 9.63
N LEU A 348 -12.14 -12.88 8.55
CA LEU A 348 -11.82 -14.09 7.78
C LEU A 348 -11.48 -13.76 6.34
N GLU A 349 -10.26 -14.11 5.89
CA GLU A 349 -9.94 -14.10 4.47
C GLU A 349 -10.40 -15.38 3.77
N VAL A 350 -11.46 -15.26 2.98
CA VAL A 350 -12.11 -16.38 2.26
C VAL A 350 -12.62 -15.91 0.89
N GLY A 351 -12.80 -16.84 -0.04
CA GLY A 351 -13.45 -16.56 -1.33
C GLY A 351 -14.97 -16.49 -1.24
N THR A 352 -15.62 -16.07 -2.33
CA THR A 352 -17.07 -16.25 -2.50
C THR A 352 -17.42 -17.73 -2.72
N PRO A 353 -18.71 -18.13 -2.66
CA PRO A 353 -19.14 -19.46 -3.07
C PRO A 353 -18.70 -19.78 -4.51
N GLY A 354 -18.21 -20.99 -4.73
CA GLY A 354 -17.55 -21.38 -5.99
C GLY A 354 -17.08 -22.84 -5.96
N LYS A 355 -16.42 -23.29 -7.03
CA LYS A 355 -15.94 -24.68 -7.20
C LYS A 355 -14.51 -24.93 -6.71
N GLN A 356 -13.83 -23.93 -6.14
CA GLN A 356 -12.46 -24.09 -5.63
C GLN A 356 -12.50 -24.59 -4.18
N GLU A 357 -11.40 -25.16 -3.71
CA GLU A 357 -11.29 -25.61 -2.33
C GLU A 357 -11.12 -24.43 -1.36
N TRP A 358 -11.31 -24.69 -0.07
CA TRP A 358 -11.02 -23.73 0.99
C TRP A 358 -9.54 -23.30 0.96
N PRO A 359 -9.19 -22.03 1.19
CA PRO A 359 -10.08 -20.87 1.44
C PRO A 359 -10.57 -20.17 0.16
N ARG A 360 -10.15 -20.62 -1.04
CA ARG A 360 -10.39 -19.93 -2.33
C ARG A 360 -11.85 -19.92 -2.79
N SER A 361 -12.68 -20.86 -2.32
CA SER A 361 -14.13 -20.71 -2.31
C SER A 361 -14.72 -21.24 -1.01
N CYS A 362 -15.87 -20.70 -0.60
CA CYS A 362 -16.59 -21.19 0.56
C CYS A 362 -18.10 -21.00 0.41
N SER A 363 -18.79 -22.07 0.02
CA SER A 363 -20.26 -22.13 -0.12
C SER A 363 -20.96 -22.32 1.22
N ASP A 364 -20.31 -23.00 2.16
CA ASP A 364 -20.88 -23.55 3.40
C ASP A 364 -20.37 -22.85 4.67
N LEU A 365 -19.84 -21.62 4.53
CA LEU A 365 -19.32 -20.80 5.63
C LEU A 365 -20.33 -20.66 6.77
N HIS A 366 -21.60 -20.52 6.41
CA HIS A 366 -22.71 -20.35 7.35
C HIS A 366 -22.86 -21.58 8.26
N SER A 367 -22.83 -22.80 7.71
CA SER A 367 -22.90 -24.04 8.49
C SER A 367 -21.69 -24.24 9.42
N LEU A 368 -20.49 -23.87 8.97
CA LEU A 368 -19.29 -23.93 9.81
C LEU A 368 -19.42 -22.96 11.01
N LEU A 369 -19.83 -21.72 10.76
CA LEU A 369 -19.96 -20.70 11.80
C LEU A 369 -21.08 -21.03 12.80
N GLU A 370 -22.19 -21.61 12.33
CA GLU A 370 -23.29 -22.12 13.16
C GLU A 370 -22.81 -23.21 14.13
N GLN A 371 -22.05 -24.19 13.62
CA GLN A 371 -21.43 -25.27 14.41
C GLN A 371 -20.35 -24.79 15.39
N CYS A 372 -19.90 -23.53 15.29
CA CYS A 372 -18.93 -22.95 16.21
C CYS A 372 -19.56 -22.28 17.45
N GLY A 373 -20.90 -22.13 17.50
CA GLY A 373 -21.58 -21.62 18.71
C GLY A 373 -21.15 -20.21 19.13
N LEU A 374 -20.92 -19.32 18.16
CA LEU A 374 -20.39 -17.96 18.35
C LEU A 374 -21.42 -17.02 19.00
N ARG A 375 -21.55 -17.08 20.33
CA ARG A 375 -22.58 -16.36 21.13
C ARG A 375 -22.25 -14.89 21.39
N ALA A 376 -20.96 -14.54 21.44
CA ALA A 376 -20.52 -13.17 21.71
C ALA A 376 -20.29 -12.33 20.44
N LEU A 377 -20.34 -12.95 19.24
CA LEU A 377 -19.90 -12.33 18.00
C LEU A 377 -20.86 -11.23 17.54
N ARG A 378 -20.35 -10.00 17.44
CA ARG A 378 -21.08 -8.80 17.00
C ARG A 378 -20.72 -8.40 15.57
N ARG A 379 -19.46 -8.61 15.18
CA ARG A 379 -18.90 -8.15 13.91
C ARG A 379 -18.11 -9.27 13.22
N LEU A 380 -18.43 -9.48 11.94
CA LEU A 380 -17.76 -10.45 11.07
C LEU A 380 -17.35 -9.73 9.79
N VAL A 381 -16.05 -9.56 9.58
CA VAL A 381 -15.50 -8.96 8.37
C VAL A 381 -14.99 -10.06 7.45
N LEU A 382 -15.56 -10.13 6.25
CA LEU A 382 -15.17 -11.07 5.23
C LEU A 382 -14.14 -10.39 4.30
N LEU A 383 -12.87 -10.73 4.46
CA LEU A 383 -11.78 -10.24 3.64
C LEU A 383 -11.71 -11.02 2.32
N ARG A 384 -11.54 -10.32 1.20
CA ARG A 384 -11.55 -10.88 -0.17
C ARG A 384 -10.25 -10.65 -0.94
N GLY A 385 -9.20 -10.15 -0.29
CA GLY A 385 -8.02 -9.53 -0.91
C GLY A 385 -7.37 -10.33 -2.05
N LEU A 386 -7.16 -11.65 -1.86
CA LEU A 386 -6.52 -12.52 -2.86
C LEU A 386 -7.49 -13.36 -3.71
N TYR A 387 -8.81 -13.26 -3.50
CA TYR A 387 -9.79 -14.20 -4.07
C TYR A 387 -10.81 -13.51 -4.97
N ARG A 388 -11.37 -14.26 -5.93
CA ARG A 388 -12.39 -13.72 -6.86
C ARG A 388 -13.60 -13.22 -6.07
N HIS A 389 -13.92 -11.94 -6.21
CA HIS A 389 -15.14 -11.35 -5.69
C HIS A 389 -16.25 -11.39 -6.74
N ILE A 390 -17.33 -12.12 -6.46
CA ILE A 390 -18.55 -12.12 -7.29
C ILE A 390 -19.67 -11.53 -6.45
N ASP A 391 -20.12 -10.31 -6.78
CA ASP A 391 -21.08 -9.54 -6.01
C ASP A 391 -22.36 -10.29 -5.61
N LYS A 392 -22.97 -11.02 -6.56
CA LYS A 392 -24.17 -11.83 -6.29
C LYS A 392 -23.86 -12.96 -5.30
N GLY A 393 -22.70 -13.62 -5.46
CA GLY A 393 -22.24 -14.67 -4.56
C GLY A 393 -21.89 -14.14 -3.17
N CYS A 394 -21.24 -12.99 -3.08
CA CYS A 394 -20.92 -12.30 -1.82
C CYS A 394 -22.18 -11.87 -1.06
N ARG A 395 -23.16 -11.26 -1.75
CA ARG A 395 -24.45 -10.91 -1.14
C ARG A 395 -25.19 -12.16 -0.61
N GLY A 396 -25.24 -13.24 -1.40
CA GLY A 396 -25.85 -14.51 -0.97
C GLY A 396 -25.15 -15.14 0.24
N GLN A 397 -23.81 -15.21 0.22
CA GLN A 397 -22.99 -15.73 1.31
C GLN A 397 -23.19 -14.94 2.61
N ARG A 398 -23.20 -13.59 2.54
CA ARG A 398 -23.46 -12.72 3.69
C ARG A 398 -24.88 -12.86 4.23
N ALA A 399 -25.87 -13.05 3.37
CA ALA A 399 -27.25 -13.32 3.78
C ALA A 399 -27.37 -14.66 4.50
N ALA A 400 -26.76 -15.73 3.96
CA ALA A 400 -26.73 -17.05 4.59
C ALA A 400 -26.03 -17.03 5.96
N VAL A 401 -24.89 -16.33 6.09
CA VAL A 401 -24.20 -16.19 7.38
C VAL A 401 -25.01 -15.37 8.38
N ARG A 402 -25.69 -14.30 7.96
CA ARG A 402 -26.61 -13.54 8.84
C ARG A 402 -27.82 -14.39 9.29
N ALA A 403 -28.32 -15.26 8.43
CA ALA A 403 -29.40 -16.18 8.79
C ALA A 403 -28.95 -17.24 9.82
N ALA A 404 -27.74 -17.78 9.65
CA ALA A 404 -27.15 -18.76 10.58
C ALA A 404 -26.68 -18.14 11.91
N LEU A 405 -26.29 -16.86 11.92
CA LEU A 405 -25.85 -16.13 13.12
C LEU A 405 -26.70 -14.86 13.35
N PRO A 406 -27.95 -14.99 13.86
CA PRO A 406 -28.83 -13.85 14.08
C PRO A 406 -28.33 -12.84 15.12
N GLY A 407 -27.36 -13.21 15.97
CA GLY A 407 -26.73 -12.30 16.93
C GLY A 407 -25.69 -11.34 16.34
N VAL A 408 -25.21 -11.59 15.11
CA VAL A 408 -24.15 -10.78 14.48
C VAL A 408 -24.76 -9.55 13.83
N GLN A 409 -24.54 -8.40 14.46
CA GLN A 409 -25.04 -7.09 14.01
C GLN A 409 -24.46 -6.71 12.64
N HIS A 410 -23.17 -6.97 12.41
CA HIS A 410 -22.46 -6.54 11.21
C HIS A 410 -21.71 -7.70 10.52
N VAL A 411 -22.31 -8.25 9.47
CA VAL A 411 -21.61 -9.12 8.50
C VAL A 411 -21.16 -8.25 7.32
N LEU A 412 -19.89 -7.90 7.26
CA LEU A 412 -19.30 -6.96 6.29
C LEU A 412 -18.42 -7.70 5.27
N CYS A 413 -18.11 -7.04 4.16
CA CYS A 413 -17.12 -7.50 3.17
C CYS A 413 -16.23 -6.30 2.85
N ASN A 414 -14.91 -6.44 2.93
CA ASN A 414 -14.00 -5.32 2.72
C ASN A 414 -14.16 -4.69 1.32
N VAL A 415 -14.34 -5.51 0.28
CA VAL A 415 -14.56 -5.04 -1.10
C VAL A 415 -15.93 -4.37 -1.31
N CYS A 416 -16.97 -4.71 -0.52
CA CYS A 416 -18.31 -4.12 -0.71
C CYS A 416 -18.59 -2.88 0.16
N TYR A 417 -17.79 -2.61 1.19
CA TYR A 417 -18.06 -1.57 2.20
C TYR A 417 -16.82 -0.73 2.54
N ASP A 418 -15.72 -0.89 1.79
CA ASP A 418 -14.41 -0.28 2.07
C ASP A 418 -13.99 -0.38 3.55
N VAL A 419 -14.22 -1.57 4.13
CA VAL A 419 -13.79 -1.84 5.51
C VAL A 419 -12.31 -2.12 5.48
N GLN A 420 -11.53 -1.09 5.82
CA GLN A 420 -10.12 -1.23 6.14
C GLN A 420 -9.97 -2.23 7.30
N PRO A 421 -9.15 -3.28 7.14
CA PRO A 421 -9.06 -4.34 8.14
C PRO A 421 -8.29 -3.84 9.36
N GLU A 422 -8.76 -4.14 10.57
CA GLU A 422 -8.22 -3.53 11.77
C GLU A 422 -6.78 -3.99 12.06
N GLU A 423 -5.96 -3.06 12.58
CA GLU A 423 -4.61 -3.36 13.07
C GLU A 423 -4.67 -3.95 14.50
N PRO A 424 -3.90 -5.02 14.79
CA PRO A 424 -4.01 -5.78 16.05
C PRO A 424 -3.61 -4.97 17.31
#